data_AF-A0A532DYG6-F1
#
_entry.id   AF-A0A532DYG6-F1
#
_cell.length_a   1.000
_cell.length_b   1.000
_cell.length_c   1.000
_cell.angle_alpha   90.00
_cell.angle_beta   90.00
_cell.angle_gamma   90.00
#
_symmetry.space_group_name_H-M   'P 1'
#
loop_
_entity.id
_entity.type
_entity.pdbx_description
1 polymer ?
#
loop_
_entity_poly.entity_id
_entity_poly.type
_entity_poly.pdbx_seq_one_letter_code
_entity_poly.pdbx_strand_id
1 'polypeptide(L)' 'SMEQAADDLASLGMPIAVFDDAMGIAAGQLRQSTRHRGLSLGDRACLALAIRENAIAVTADRDWGDLDVGCKIELIR' A
#
# COMPACT_ATOMS: atom_id res chain seq x y z
N SER A 1 13.63 15.96 -10.03
CA SER A 1 12.57 16.79 -9.40
C SER A 1 11.37 15.89 -9.12
N MET A 2 10.35 16.36 -8.40
CA MET A 2 9.10 15.59 -8.24
C MET A 2 8.45 15.27 -9.59
N GLU A 3 8.54 16.22 -10.53
CA GLU A 3 8.07 16.08 -11.91
C GLU A 3 8.79 14.94 -12.64
N GLN A 4 10.12 14.88 -12.57
CA GLN A 4 10.89 13.78 -13.17
C GLN A 4 10.48 12.41 -12.62
N ALA A 5 10.27 12.29 -11.31
CA ALA A 5 9.85 11.02 -10.71
C ALA A 5 8.46 10.59 -11.20
N ALA A 6 7.55 11.54 -11.43
CA ALA A 6 6.22 11.26 -11.96
C ALA A 6 6.30 10.78 -13.42
N ASP A 7 7.12 11.42 -14.24
CA ASP A 7 7.34 11.03 -15.63
C ASP A 7 7.96 9.63 -15.75
N ASP A 8 8.94 9.33 -14.89
CA ASP A 8 9.59 8.01 -14.85
C ASP A 8 8.57 6.91 -14.53
N LEU A 9 7.70 7.10 -13.53
CA LEU A 9 6.63 6.16 -13.19
C LEU A 9 5.61 5.99 -14.32
N ALA A 10 5.21 7.10 -14.95
CA ALA A 10 4.29 7.08 -16.07
C ALA A 10 4.86 6.30 -17.27
N SER A 11 6.16 6.42 -17.55
CA SER A 11 6.84 5.68 -18.62
C SER A 11 6.84 4.16 -18.43
N LEU A 12 6.75 3.71 -17.17
CA LEU A 12 6.64 2.30 -16.79
C LEU A 12 5.19 1.81 -16.72
N GLY A 13 4.21 2.67 -17.05
CA GLY A 13 2.78 2.36 -16.95
C GLY A 13 2.29 2.25 -15.51
N MET A 14 2.99 2.86 -14.55
CA MET A 14 2.60 2.85 -13.14
C MET A 14 1.82 4.11 -12.79
N PRO A 15 0.49 4.03 -12.61
CA PRO A 15 -0.30 5.19 -12.22
C PRO A 15 0.01 5.62 -10.77
N ILE A 16 0.01 6.93 -10.53
CA ILE A 16 0.17 7.51 -9.20
C ILE A 16 -1.20 7.69 -8.56
N ALA A 17 -1.39 7.14 -7.37
CA ALA A 17 -2.58 7.35 -6.56
C ALA A 17 -2.38 8.53 -5.59
N VAL A 18 -3.37 9.42 -5.50
CA VAL A 18 -3.40 10.52 -4.53
C VAL A 18 -3.67 9.96 -3.14
N PHE A 19 -2.85 10.33 -2.15
CA PHE A 19 -3.08 10.04 -0.74
C PHE A 19 -3.92 11.16 -0.12
N ASP A 20 -5.24 11.06 -0.27
CA ASP A 20 -6.21 12.02 0.27
C ASP A 20 -6.63 11.67 1.71
N ASP A 21 -7.52 12.48 2.30
CA ASP A 21 -8.02 12.29 3.66
C ASP A 21 -8.70 10.92 3.85
N ALA A 22 -9.45 10.46 2.84
CA ALA A 22 -10.11 9.16 2.89
C ALA A 22 -9.08 8.01 2.94
N MET A 23 -8.01 8.11 2.15
CA MET A 23 -6.90 7.16 2.20
C MET A 23 -6.14 7.24 3.53
N GLY A 24 -5.97 8.45 4.08
CA GLY A 24 -5.40 8.66 5.41
C GLY A 24 -6.17 7.95 6.52
N ILE A 25 -7.50 8.09 6.50
CA ILE A 25 -8.39 7.40 7.46
C ILE A 25 -8.30 5.88 7.28
N ALA A 26 -8.38 5.38 6.04
CA ALA A 26 -8.29 3.95 5.74
C ALA A 26 -6.95 3.34 6.21
N ALA A 27 -5.82 4.00 5.90
CA ALA A 27 -4.50 3.60 6.36
C ALA A 27 -4.38 3.65 7.90
N GLY A 28 -5.04 4.61 8.55
CA GLY A 28 -5.10 4.72 10.01
C GLY A 28 -5.85 3.55 10.67
N GLN A 29 -6.98 3.14 10.10
CA GLN A 29 -7.81 2.03 10.60
C GLN A 29 -7.04 0.69 10.59
N LEU A 30 -6.21 0.47 9.58
CA LEU A 30 -5.35 -0.72 9.47
C LEU A 30 -4.30 -0.82 10.59
N ARG A 31 -4.05 0.23 11.38
CA ARG A 31 -3.06 0.19 12.46
C ARG A 31 -3.43 -0.85 13.53
N GLN A 32 -4.72 -1.04 13.83
CA GLN A 32 -5.12 -1.97 14.86
C GLN A 32 -4.73 -3.41 14.52
N SER A 33 -4.97 -3.83 13.28
CA SER A 33 -4.66 -5.18 12.79
C SER A 33 -3.19 -5.38 12.45
N THR A 34 -2.44 -4.32 12.13
CA THR A 34 -1.05 -4.45 11.63
C THR A 34 0.05 -4.03 12.61
N ARG A 35 -0.26 -3.33 13.71
CA ARG A 35 0.77 -2.81 14.65
C ARG A 35 1.71 -3.88 15.21
N HIS A 36 1.21 -5.11 15.36
CA HIS A 36 1.98 -6.22 15.93
C HIS A 36 3.06 -6.74 14.97
N ARG A 37 2.95 -6.42 13.68
CA ARG A 37 3.94 -6.69 12.64
C ARG A 37 4.86 -5.50 12.34
N GLY A 38 4.70 -4.38 13.05
CA GLY A 38 5.60 -3.22 12.90
C GLY A 38 5.40 -2.39 11.62
N LEU A 39 4.32 -2.59 10.85
CA LEU A 39 4.07 -1.84 9.62
C LEU A 39 4.11 -0.32 9.85
N SER A 40 4.74 0.38 8.91
CA SER A 40 4.79 1.84 8.86
C SER A 40 3.46 2.44 8.38
N LEU A 41 3.35 3.77 8.36
CA LEU A 41 2.22 4.44 7.72
C LEU A 41 2.21 4.21 6.20
N GLY A 42 3.37 4.20 5.56
CA GLY A 42 3.49 3.94 4.12
C GLY A 42 3.02 2.55 3.75
N ASP A 43 3.36 1.54 4.56
CA ASP A 43 2.88 0.16 4.35
C ASP A 43 1.36 0.08 4.39
N ARG A 44 0.75 0.73 5.39
CA ARG A 44 -0.71 0.79 5.50
C ARG A 44 -1.34 1.62 4.39
N ALA A 45 -0.67 2.64 3.85
CA ALA A 45 -1.13 3.38 2.69
C ALA A 45 -1.21 2.47 1.45
N CYS A 46 -0.18 1.66 1.22
CA CYS A 46 -0.16 0.67 0.13
C CYS A 46 -1.27 -0.38 0.28
N LEU A 47 -1.48 -0.91 1.50
CA LEU A 47 -2.57 -1.83 1.78
C LEU A 47 -3.95 -1.18 1.58
N ALA A 48 -4.15 0.05 2.08
CA ALA A 48 -5.39 0.78 1.91
C ALA A 48 -5.72 1.05 0.43
N LEU A 49 -4.71 1.39 -0.37
CA LEU A 49 -4.86 1.54 -1.81
C LEU A 49 -5.28 0.21 -2.46
N ALA A 50 -4.60 -0.89 -2.14
CA ALA A 50 -4.96 -2.21 -2.67
C ALA A 50 -6.39 -2.62 -2.32
N ILE A 51 -6.84 -2.35 -1.09
CA ILE A 51 -8.23 -2.59 -0.68
C ILE A 51 -9.20 -1.74 -1.50
N ARG A 52 -8.93 -0.43 -1.65
CA ARG A 52 -9.80 0.50 -2.38
C ARG A 52 -9.98 0.12 -3.85
N GLU A 53 -8.89 -0.26 -4.50
CA GLU A 53 -8.89 -0.65 -5.92
C GLU A 53 -9.26 -2.13 -6.14
N ASN A 54 -9.58 -2.88 -5.07
CA ASN A 54 -9.79 -4.33 -5.10
C ASN A 54 -8.65 -5.08 -5.82
N ALA A 55 -7.42 -4.67 -5.53
CA ALA A 55 -6.19 -5.15 -6.15
C ALA A 55 -5.38 -6.06 -5.21
N ILE A 56 -4.31 -6.65 -5.75
CA ILE A 56 -3.34 -7.44 -4.98
C ILE A 56 -2.22 -6.52 -4.51
N ALA A 57 -1.93 -6.54 -3.21
CA ALA A 57 -0.76 -5.88 -2.66
C ALA A 57 0.48 -6.77 -2.85
N VAL A 58 1.35 -6.38 -3.77
CA VAL A 58 2.61 -7.08 -4.03
C VAL A 58 3.70 -6.51 -3.14
N THR A 59 4.41 -7.36 -2.40
CA THR A 59 5.47 -6.89 -1.52
C THR A 59 6.61 -7.90 -1.44
N ALA A 60 7.80 -7.36 -1.18
CA ALA A 60 8.91 -8.20 -0.77
C ALA A 60 8.85 -8.47 0.75
N ASP A 61 8.18 -7.63 1.54
CA ASP A 61 8.20 -7.72 3.01
C ASP A 61 7.45 -8.93 3.56
N ARG A 62 8.19 -9.85 4.19
CA ARG A 62 7.66 -11.09 4.76
C ARG A 62 6.73 -10.83 5.95
N ASP A 63 6.85 -9.69 6.62
CA ASP A 63 5.98 -9.35 7.75
C ASP A 63 4.52 -9.15 7.32
N TRP A 64 4.26 -9.01 6.01
CA TRP A 64 2.92 -8.91 5.44
C TRP A 64 2.24 -10.25 5.16
N GLY A 65 3.00 -11.36 5.11
CA GLY A 65 2.57 -12.62 4.47
C GLY A 65 1.25 -13.22 4.96
N ASP A 66 0.93 -13.05 6.24
CA ASP A 66 -0.28 -13.61 6.87
C ASP A 66 -1.23 -12.51 7.39
N LEU A 67 -1.15 -11.30 6.84
CA LEU A 67 -2.04 -10.21 7.25
C LEU A 67 -3.46 -10.43 6.71
N ASP A 68 -4.44 -10.48 7.61
CA ASP A 68 -5.85 -10.44 7.27
C ASP A 68 -6.36 -8.99 7.33
N VAL A 69 -6.23 -8.29 6.20
CA VAL A 69 -6.47 -6.84 6.09
C VAL A 69 -7.46 -6.45 4.99
N GLY A 70 -8.13 -7.43 4.36
CA GLY A 70 -9.19 -7.17 3.37
C GLY A 70 -8.71 -6.98 1.93
N CYS A 71 -7.44 -7.25 1.63
CA CYS A 71 -6.93 -7.43 0.27
C CYS A 71 -6.03 -8.67 0.20
N LYS A 72 -5.83 -9.22 -1.00
CA LYS A 72 -4.85 -10.29 -1.21
C LYS A 72 -3.45 -9.70 -1.16
N ILE A 73 -2.54 -10.38 -0.48
CA ILE A 73 -1.11 -10.04 -0.46
C ILE A 73 -0.34 -11.11 -1.24
N GLU A 74 0.62 -10.67 -2.04
CA GLU A 74 1.52 -11.55 -2.79
C GLU A 74 2.98 -11.23 -2.46
N LEU A 75 3.69 -12.24 -1.93
CA LEU A 75 5.11 -12.16 -1.63
C LEU A 75 5.93 -12.52 -2.86
N ILE A 76 6.88 -11.66 -3.23
CA ILE A 76 7.78 -11.88 -4.38
C ILE A 76 9.21 -12.28 -3.98
N ARG A 77 9.47 -12.64 -2.71
CA ARG A 77 10.76 -13.15 -2.19
C ARG A 77 10.66 -14.07 -0.97
#